data_AF-A0A136MHV7-F1
#
_entry.id   AF-A0A136MHV7-F1
#
_cell.length_a   1.000
_cell.length_b   1.000
_cell.length_c   1.000
_cell.angle_alpha   90.00
_cell.angle_beta   90.00
_cell.angle_gamma   90.00
#
_symmetry.space_group_name_H-M   'P 1'
#
loop_
_entity.id
_entity.type
_entity.pdbx_description
1 polymer ?
#
loop_
_entity_poly.entity_id
_entity_poly.type
_entity_poly.pdbx_seq_one_letter_code
_entity_poly.pdbx_strand_id
1 'polypeptide(L)'
;MKTSQYFVWIFLFLPLLSQCQEALDDFFDNQAGQPPREEAFTTTDPGKADGDWTVMVYIAADNNLDPQAIADIQEMEQVGSSDRLRITVFLDRGQGWKTARRALILPRPEADVQSMDPSLPTCEDLGEIDSGSVRTLQDFVGWSLRKYPSRRTTLILWNHGGGWRSLDCLEIEPDSGVRSMTRSTTMTREICSDDTSNSVMYMKDVRESLEQTGIRFDLMCFDACLMGMVEVAYEMKGLAPYVVASEQTIPGQGYDYTPFLRALAQNPGMDGRALGMEIVDAYARSYSSAKDVTLALVDSRGVAQLVDNLNQLVRQTGSGREGERDILEGLTRDDGQRPLAPEIQNAFREAQERGCSSHGNHG
;
A
#
# COMPACT_ATOMS: atom_id res chain seq x y z
N MET A 1 -57.61 -0.50 12.56
CA MET A 1 -57.39 -1.44 11.45
C MET A 1 -56.63 -0.74 10.32
N LYS A 2 -55.38 -1.14 10.08
CA LYS A 2 -54.71 -1.25 8.76
C LYS A 2 -53.21 -1.47 8.99
N THR A 3 -52.82 -2.74 9.09
CA THR A 3 -51.45 -3.25 8.93
C THR A 3 -51.56 -4.40 7.95
N SER A 4 -51.15 -4.17 6.70
CA SER A 4 -50.77 -5.21 5.72
C SER A 4 -50.60 -4.52 4.36
N GLN A 5 -49.35 -4.31 3.94
CA GLN A 5 -49.01 -4.25 2.50
C GLN A 5 -47.50 -4.28 2.17
N TYR A 6 -46.58 -4.30 3.14
CA TYR A 6 -45.14 -4.28 2.84
C TYR A 6 -44.41 -5.64 2.83
N PHE A 7 -45.12 -6.76 3.01
CA PHE A 7 -44.46 -8.08 3.16
C PHE A 7 -44.35 -8.94 1.88
N VAL A 8 -44.81 -8.46 0.71
CA VAL A 8 -44.89 -9.30 -0.51
C VAL A 8 -43.77 -9.03 -1.54
N TRP A 9 -42.95 -7.99 -1.36
CA TRP A 9 -41.92 -7.64 -2.36
C TRP A 9 -40.53 -8.24 -2.12
N ILE A 10 -40.28 -8.86 -0.96
CA ILE A 10 -38.96 -9.44 -0.64
C ILE A 10 -38.78 -10.86 -1.23
N PHE A 11 -39.85 -11.58 -1.57
CA PHE A 11 -39.77 -12.98 -1.97
C PHE A 11 -39.53 -13.23 -3.48
N LEU A 12 -39.45 -12.19 -4.32
CA LEU A 12 -39.27 -12.36 -5.78
C LEU A 12 -37.83 -12.14 -6.29
N PHE A 13 -36.90 -11.70 -5.44
CA PHE A 13 -35.49 -11.49 -5.83
C PHE A 13 -34.48 -12.44 -5.18
N LEU A 14 -34.88 -13.23 -4.17
CA LEU A 14 -34.01 -14.23 -3.56
C LEU A 14 -33.47 -15.31 -4.53
N PRO A 15 -34.25 -15.81 -5.53
CA PRO A 15 -33.74 -16.82 -6.45
C PRO A 15 -32.70 -16.28 -7.43
N LEU A 16 -32.77 -14.99 -7.78
CA LEU A 16 -31.82 -14.31 -8.68
C LEU A 16 -30.50 -14.00 -7.99
N LEU A 17 -30.53 -13.67 -6.70
CA LEU A 17 -29.32 -13.48 -5.89
C LEU A 17 -28.59 -14.80 -5.61
N SER A 18 -29.30 -15.92 -5.37
CA SER A 18 -28.63 -17.22 -5.17
C SER A 18 -28.04 -17.78 -6.46
N GLN A 19 -28.71 -17.58 -7.61
CA GLN A 19 -28.16 -17.98 -8.91
C GLN A 19 -26.94 -17.15 -9.32
N CYS A 20 -26.89 -15.86 -8.96
CA CYS A 20 -25.69 -15.05 -9.14
C CYS A 20 -24.55 -15.48 -8.21
N GLN A 21 -24.85 -15.88 -6.96
CA GLN A 21 -23.85 -16.37 -6.02
C GLN A 21 -23.25 -17.70 -6.51
N GLU A 22 -24.09 -18.67 -6.89
CA GLU A 22 -23.63 -19.96 -7.42
C GLU A 22 -22.85 -19.80 -8.74
N ALA A 23 -23.26 -18.89 -9.62
CA ALA A 23 -22.52 -18.61 -10.86
C ALA A 23 -21.19 -17.87 -10.62
N LEU A 24 -21.09 -17.05 -9.56
CA LEU A 24 -19.85 -16.42 -9.14
C LEU A 24 -18.92 -17.44 -8.50
N ASP A 25 -19.43 -18.29 -7.61
CA ASP A 25 -18.68 -19.34 -6.95
C ASP A 25 -18.15 -20.37 -7.97
N ASP A 26 -18.97 -20.81 -8.94
CA ASP A 26 -18.55 -21.69 -10.06
C ASP A 26 -17.54 -21.01 -11.00
N PHE A 27 -17.59 -19.68 -11.16
CA PHE A 27 -16.62 -18.92 -11.95
C PHE A 27 -15.26 -18.86 -11.25
N PHE A 28 -15.25 -18.65 -9.93
CA PHE A 28 -14.01 -18.63 -9.13
C PHE A 28 -13.41 -20.03 -8.96
N ASP A 29 -14.24 -21.07 -8.79
CA ASP A 29 -13.77 -22.45 -8.65
C ASP A 29 -13.25 -23.04 -9.98
N ASN A 30 -13.85 -22.72 -11.13
CA ASN A 30 -13.35 -23.20 -12.43
C ASN A 30 -12.11 -22.45 -12.94
N GLN A 31 -11.75 -21.31 -12.34
CA GLN A 31 -10.51 -20.57 -12.62
C GLN A 31 -9.38 -20.94 -11.64
N ALA A 32 -9.70 -21.60 -10.53
CA ALA A 32 -8.73 -22.11 -9.55
C ALA A 32 -8.03 -23.39 -10.07
N GLY A 33 -7.35 -23.28 -11.22
CA GLY A 33 -6.28 -24.23 -11.52
C GLY A 33 -5.28 -24.23 -10.37
N GLN A 34 -4.70 -25.40 -10.05
CA GLN A 34 -3.63 -25.49 -9.04
C GLN A 34 -2.65 -24.34 -9.26
N PRO A 35 -2.35 -23.51 -8.23
CA PRO A 35 -1.42 -22.41 -8.39
C PRO A 35 -0.11 -22.99 -8.96
N PRO A 36 0.45 -22.39 -10.03
CA PRO A 36 1.68 -22.88 -10.61
C PRO A 36 2.72 -23.01 -9.50
N ARG A 37 3.49 -24.10 -9.50
CA ARG A 37 4.59 -24.30 -8.53
C ARG A 37 5.42 -23.02 -8.50
N GLU A 38 5.44 -22.39 -7.34
CA GLU A 38 5.94 -21.04 -7.16
C GLU A 38 7.47 -21.04 -7.21
N GLU A 39 8.02 -20.93 -8.43
CA GLU A 39 9.41 -20.56 -8.59
C GLU A 39 9.61 -19.18 -7.96
N ALA A 40 10.63 -19.04 -7.12
CA ALA A 40 10.96 -17.76 -6.50
C ALA A 40 11.04 -16.70 -7.60
N PHE A 41 10.49 -15.50 -7.33
CA PHE A 41 10.72 -14.33 -8.19
C PHE A 41 12.18 -13.89 -7.96
N THR A 42 13.12 -14.70 -8.45
CA THR A 42 14.54 -14.55 -8.18
C THR A 42 15.01 -13.24 -8.77
N THR A 43 15.53 -12.35 -7.95
CA THR A 43 16.39 -11.29 -8.43
C THR A 43 17.75 -11.31 -7.77
N THR A 44 18.72 -10.99 -8.63
CA THR A 44 20.15 -11.31 -8.55
C THR A 44 20.49 -12.75 -8.94
N ASP A 45 21.57 -12.87 -9.73
CA ASP A 45 22.21 -14.10 -10.19
C ASP A 45 22.11 -15.22 -9.13
N PRO A 46 21.29 -16.27 -9.34
CA PRO A 46 21.06 -17.32 -8.35
C PRO A 46 22.36 -18.00 -7.87
N GLY A 47 23.45 -17.88 -8.64
CA GLY A 47 24.78 -18.35 -8.26
C GLY A 47 25.48 -17.51 -7.17
N LYS A 48 24.95 -16.34 -6.80
CA LYS A 48 25.51 -15.43 -5.77
C LYS A 48 24.67 -15.33 -4.50
N ALA A 49 23.44 -15.83 -4.48
CA ALA A 49 22.61 -15.81 -3.28
C ALA A 49 23.13 -16.80 -2.23
N ASP A 50 23.46 -16.30 -1.03
CA ASP A 50 23.93 -17.11 0.09
C ASP A 50 22.96 -17.14 1.29
N GLY A 51 21.95 -16.26 1.31
CA GLY A 51 20.81 -16.28 2.22
C GLY A 51 19.53 -16.86 1.59
N ASP A 52 18.57 -17.26 2.43
CA ASP A 52 17.23 -17.64 1.97
C ASP A 52 16.34 -16.42 1.75
N TRP A 53 16.38 -15.47 2.68
CA TRP A 53 15.54 -14.26 2.66
C TRP A 53 16.34 -12.99 2.93
N THR A 54 16.10 -11.96 2.10
CA THR A 54 16.42 -10.57 2.44
C THR A 54 15.12 -9.79 2.63
N VAL A 55 14.86 -9.40 3.88
CA VAL A 55 13.76 -8.53 4.30
C VAL A 55 14.29 -7.09 4.29
N MET A 56 13.84 -6.30 3.34
CA MET A 56 14.17 -4.88 3.21
C MET A 56 13.06 -4.06 3.85
N VAL A 57 13.37 -3.27 4.87
CA VAL A 57 12.43 -2.33 5.50
C VAL A 57 12.91 -0.91 5.23
N TYR A 58 12.11 -0.14 4.50
CA TYR A 58 12.39 1.24 4.17
C TYR A 58 11.53 2.15 5.05
N ILE A 59 12.15 2.73 6.07
CA ILE A 59 11.52 3.56 7.08
C ILE A 59 11.83 5.03 6.77
N ALA A 60 10.92 5.68 6.04
CA ALA A 60 10.96 7.12 5.87
C ALA A 60 10.26 7.75 7.09
N ALA A 61 11.02 8.18 8.08
CA ALA A 61 10.49 8.70 9.34
C ALA A 61 10.91 10.14 9.61
N ASP A 62 11.34 10.88 8.58
CA ASP A 62 11.37 12.34 8.63
C ASP A 62 9.97 12.92 8.53
N ASN A 63 9.19 12.68 9.59
CA ASN A 63 7.84 13.19 9.79
C ASN A 63 7.40 12.88 11.24
N ASN A 64 6.11 13.03 11.51
CA ASN A 64 5.52 12.82 12.83
C ASN A 64 5.46 11.34 13.30
N LEU A 65 5.85 10.37 12.48
CA LEU A 65 5.93 8.95 12.86
C LEU A 65 7.32 8.53 13.38
N ASP A 66 8.32 9.43 13.42
CA ASP A 66 9.67 9.15 13.96
C ASP A 66 9.69 8.31 15.27
N PRO A 67 8.85 8.60 16.29
CA PRO A 67 8.88 7.84 17.54
C PRO A 67 8.61 6.34 17.38
N GLN A 68 7.87 5.94 16.35
CA GLN A 68 7.49 4.55 16.10
C GLN A 68 8.59 3.78 15.36
N ALA A 69 9.35 4.45 14.49
CA ALA A 69 10.46 3.85 13.75
C ALA A 69 11.49 3.13 14.64
N ILE A 70 11.83 3.72 15.79
CA ILE A 70 12.80 3.12 16.72
C ILE A 70 12.21 1.89 17.42
N ALA A 71 10.92 1.92 17.78
CA ALA A 71 10.27 0.77 18.39
C ALA A 71 10.24 -0.42 17.41
N ASP A 72 9.93 -0.18 16.15
CA ASP A 72 9.88 -1.21 15.12
C ASP A 72 11.27 -1.82 14.86
N ILE A 73 12.32 -1.00 14.85
CA ILE A 73 13.69 -1.53 14.75
C ILE A 73 14.04 -2.37 15.98
N GLN A 74 13.62 -1.96 17.19
CA GLN A 74 13.86 -2.75 18.40
C GLN A 74 13.13 -4.10 18.34
N GLU A 75 11.93 -4.16 17.77
CA GLU A 75 11.23 -5.41 17.48
C GLU A 75 12.03 -6.30 16.50
N MET A 76 12.55 -5.72 15.42
CA MET A 76 13.41 -6.43 14.48
C MET A 76 14.70 -6.93 15.15
N GLU A 77 15.29 -6.15 16.07
CA GLU A 77 16.48 -6.51 16.85
C GLU A 77 16.22 -7.67 17.82
N GLN A 78 14.98 -7.96 18.23
CA GLN A 78 14.67 -9.16 19.02
C GLN A 78 14.90 -10.47 18.26
N VAL A 79 14.85 -10.42 16.93
CA VAL A 79 15.11 -11.58 16.05
C VAL A 79 16.49 -11.47 15.42
N GLY A 80 16.76 -10.32 14.78
CA GLY A 80 18.03 -10.02 14.12
C GLY A 80 18.33 -10.86 12.88
N SER A 81 19.35 -10.45 12.14
CA SER A 81 19.84 -11.18 10.98
C SER A 81 20.65 -12.41 11.38
N SER A 82 20.63 -13.42 10.51
CA SER A 82 21.42 -14.66 10.54
C SER A 82 21.91 -15.00 9.13
N ASP A 83 22.61 -16.12 8.96
CA ASP A 83 23.07 -16.59 7.63
C ASP A 83 21.94 -16.86 6.64
N ARG A 84 20.75 -17.23 7.13
CA ARG A 84 19.60 -17.56 6.29
C ARG A 84 18.63 -16.40 6.12
N LEU A 85 18.57 -15.49 7.09
CA LEU A 85 17.66 -14.35 7.12
C LEU A 85 18.44 -13.05 7.27
N ARG A 86 18.38 -12.18 6.26
CA ARG A 86 19.01 -10.85 6.27
C ARG A 86 17.91 -9.81 6.46
N ILE A 87 18.00 -9.01 7.51
CA ILE A 87 17.09 -7.90 7.79
C ILE A 87 17.88 -6.61 7.56
N THR A 88 17.59 -5.96 6.44
CA THR A 88 18.20 -4.70 6.05
C THR A 88 17.21 -3.57 6.29
N VAL A 89 17.63 -2.53 6.97
CA VAL A 89 16.79 -1.36 7.29
C VAL A 89 17.43 -0.11 6.71
N PHE A 90 16.63 0.71 6.04
CA PHE A 90 16.89 2.13 5.85
C PHE A 90 16.01 2.89 6.83
N LEU A 91 16.58 3.86 7.53
CA LEU A 91 15.86 4.75 8.42
C LEU A 91 16.34 6.17 8.16
N ASP A 92 15.41 7.05 7.80
CA ASP A 92 15.62 8.49 7.84
C ASP A 92 14.74 9.12 8.92
N ARG A 93 15.30 10.04 9.71
CA ARG A 93 14.69 10.50 10.96
C ARG A 93 14.52 12.01 10.97
N GLY A 94 13.34 12.47 11.34
CA GLY A 94 13.05 13.89 11.55
C GLY A 94 13.37 14.35 12.97
N GLN A 95 13.51 13.40 13.91
CA GLN A 95 13.79 13.66 15.32
C GLN A 95 15.02 12.87 15.80
N GLY A 96 15.61 13.26 16.93
CA GLY A 96 16.81 12.60 17.44
C GLY A 96 18.05 12.89 16.57
N TRP A 97 18.70 11.85 16.03
CA TRP A 97 19.75 12.03 15.03
C TRP A 97 19.08 12.29 13.69
N LYS A 98 19.13 13.52 13.21
CA LYS A 98 18.49 13.96 11.96
C LYS A 98 19.35 13.59 10.76
N THR A 99 19.57 12.29 10.57
CA THR A 99 20.31 11.74 9.44
C THR A 99 19.73 10.39 9.04
N ALA A 100 19.81 10.11 7.74
CA ALA A 100 19.52 8.81 7.19
C ALA A 100 20.64 7.81 7.52
N ARG A 101 20.24 6.61 7.88
CA ARG A 101 21.11 5.46 8.09
C ARG A 101 20.59 4.25 7.36
N ARG A 102 21.50 3.35 6.98
CA ARG A 102 21.13 2.01 6.54
C ARG A 102 21.97 0.96 7.24
N ALA A 103 21.37 -0.15 7.61
CA ALA A 103 22.06 -1.19 8.36
C ALA A 103 21.58 -2.60 8.06
N LEU A 104 22.45 -3.58 8.34
CA LEU A 104 22.02 -4.94 8.65
C LEU A 104 21.70 -5.00 10.14
N ILE A 105 20.46 -5.36 10.47
CA ILE A 105 19.99 -5.46 11.85
C ILE A 105 20.53 -6.74 12.46
N LEU A 106 21.22 -6.61 13.59
CA LEU A 106 21.77 -7.75 14.34
C LEU A 106 20.91 -7.99 15.58
N PRO A 107 20.85 -9.24 16.09
CA PRO A 107 20.09 -9.53 17.29
C PRO A 107 20.64 -8.76 18.50
N ARG A 108 19.76 -8.05 19.21
CA ARG A 108 20.07 -7.34 20.46
C ARG A 108 19.00 -7.64 21.51
N PRO A 109 19.23 -8.62 22.39
CA PRO A 109 18.28 -8.96 23.44
C PRO A 109 18.29 -7.98 24.62
N GLU A 110 19.25 -7.04 24.69
CA GLU A 110 19.36 -6.05 25.76
C GLU A 110 18.81 -4.68 25.32
N ALA A 111 17.87 -4.13 26.08
CA ALA A 111 17.08 -2.95 25.73
C ALA A 111 17.84 -1.60 25.80
N ASP A 112 19.11 -1.59 26.19
CA ASP A 112 19.85 -0.38 26.57
C ASP A 112 20.85 0.09 25.50
N VAL A 113 20.72 -0.38 24.26
CA VAL A 113 21.61 -0.03 23.15
C VAL A 113 20.91 0.86 22.13
N GLN A 114 21.62 1.87 21.63
CA GLN A 114 21.12 2.74 20.56
C GLN A 114 20.96 1.95 19.26
N SER A 115 19.72 1.78 18.80
CA SER A 115 19.42 1.15 17.52
C SER A 115 20.07 1.93 16.37
N MET A 116 20.61 1.19 15.40
CA MET A 116 21.35 1.75 14.25
C MET A 116 22.47 2.76 14.63
N ASP A 117 23.27 2.44 15.65
CA ASP A 117 24.48 3.20 16.00
C ASP A 117 25.56 3.10 14.88
N PRO A 118 26.04 4.21 14.31
CA PRO A 118 27.05 4.22 13.26
C PRO A 118 28.44 3.77 13.72
N SER A 119 28.67 3.56 15.03
CA SER A 119 29.87 2.90 15.53
C SER A 119 29.92 1.40 15.15
N LEU A 120 28.78 0.81 14.80
CA LEU A 120 28.66 -0.58 14.40
C LEU A 120 29.07 -0.76 12.93
N PRO A 121 29.84 -1.81 12.60
CA PRO A 121 30.30 -2.04 11.22
C PRO A 121 29.16 -2.38 10.25
N THR A 122 27.98 -2.74 10.77
CA THR A 122 26.80 -3.03 9.96
C THR A 122 25.97 -1.79 9.63
N CYS A 123 26.25 -0.63 10.24
CA CYS A 123 25.47 0.59 10.10
C CYS A 123 26.27 1.67 9.35
N GLU A 124 25.67 2.23 8.31
CA GLU A 124 26.23 3.32 7.52
C GLU A 124 25.41 4.59 7.77
N ASP A 125 26.05 5.66 8.24
CA ASP A 125 25.46 7.00 8.30
C ASP A 125 25.61 7.68 6.93
N LEU A 126 24.50 8.12 6.37
CA LEU A 126 24.42 8.66 5.02
C LEU A 126 24.28 10.19 5.02
N GLY A 127 24.22 10.82 6.20
CA GLY A 127 23.82 12.21 6.34
C GLY A 127 22.33 12.41 6.05
N GLU A 128 21.93 13.66 5.85
CA GLU A 128 20.56 13.98 5.47
C GLU A 128 20.28 13.55 4.02
N ILE A 129 19.19 12.82 3.81
CA ILE A 129 18.76 12.34 2.50
C ILE A 129 17.25 12.49 2.40
N ASP A 130 16.77 12.96 1.24
CA ASP A 130 15.35 12.94 0.90
C ASP A 130 14.82 11.50 0.83
N SER A 131 14.12 11.09 1.90
CA SER A 131 13.53 9.75 2.04
C SER A 131 12.21 9.60 1.29
N GLY A 132 11.62 10.69 0.80
CA GLY A 132 10.51 10.72 -0.15
C GLY A 132 10.92 10.63 -1.63
N SER A 133 12.23 10.47 -1.91
CA SER A 133 12.74 10.27 -3.26
C SER A 133 12.80 8.80 -3.68
N VAL A 134 12.21 8.47 -4.84
CA VAL A 134 12.34 7.11 -5.43
C VAL A 134 13.78 6.71 -5.75
N ARG A 135 14.69 7.67 -5.89
CA ARG A 135 16.13 7.40 -6.06
C ARG A 135 16.74 6.83 -4.79
N THR A 136 16.37 7.37 -3.63
CA THR A 136 16.79 6.87 -2.32
C THR A 136 16.31 5.43 -2.12
N LEU A 137 15.06 5.15 -2.48
CA LEU A 137 14.51 3.79 -2.47
C LEU A 137 15.31 2.84 -3.38
N GLN A 138 15.56 3.23 -4.64
CA GLN A 138 16.37 2.43 -5.57
C GLN A 138 17.78 2.14 -5.02
N ASP A 139 18.42 3.15 -4.43
CA ASP A 139 19.76 3.03 -3.88
C ASP A 139 19.80 2.09 -2.67
N PHE A 140 18.80 2.15 -1.79
CA PHE A 140 18.66 1.24 -0.66
C PHE A 140 18.40 -0.21 -1.11
N VAL A 141 17.44 -0.42 -2.02
CA VAL A 141 17.13 -1.75 -2.57
C VAL A 141 18.37 -2.34 -3.24
N GLY A 142 19.05 -1.56 -4.06
CA GLY A 142 20.28 -1.96 -4.72
C GLY A 142 21.41 -2.25 -3.73
N TRP A 143 21.58 -1.45 -2.67
CA TRP A 143 22.57 -1.71 -1.63
C TRP A 143 22.29 -3.01 -0.88
N SER A 144 21.04 -3.22 -0.49
CA SER A 144 20.60 -4.39 0.29
C SER A 144 20.90 -5.67 -0.47
N LEU A 145 20.52 -5.75 -1.75
CA LEU A 145 20.73 -6.96 -2.56
C LEU A 145 22.15 -7.12 -3.09
N ARG A 146 22.94 -6.05 -3.20
CA ARG A 146 24.39 -6.17 -3.50
C ARG A 146 25.18 -6.69 -2.32
N LYS A 147 24.84 -6.26 -1.10
CA LYS A 147 25.59 -6.59 0.13
C LYS A 147 25.09 -7.88 0.78
N TYR A 148 23.80 -8.18 0.66
CA TYR A 148 23.13 -9.30 1.28
C TYR A 148 22.18 -10.00 0.28
N PRO A 149 22.72 -10.67 -0.76
CA PRO A 149 21.91 -11.36 -1.75
C PRO A 149 21.26 -12.61 -1.15
N SER A 150 19.95 -12.78 -1.40
CA SER A 150 19.19 -13.96 -0.95
C SER A 150 18.33 -14.53 -2.06
N ARG A 151 17.90 -15.78 -1.89
CA ARG A 151 17.04 -16.49 -2.85
C ARG A 151 15.67 -15.84 -3.00
N ARG A 152 15.13 -15.31 -1.90
CA ARG A 152 13.85 -14.61 -1.82
C ARG A 152 14.03 -13.24 -1.22
N THR A 153 13.17 -12.32 -1.63
CA THR A 153 13.24 -10.93 -1.16
C THR A 153 11.84 -10.38 -0.90
N THR A 154 11.74 -9.55 0.14
CA THR A 154 10.54 -8.75 0.40
C THR A 154 10.95 -7.31 0.65
N LEU A 155 10.11 -6.38 0.22
CA LEU A 155 10.25 -4.96 0.49
C LEU A 155 9.04 -4.49 1.32
N ILE A 156 9.32 -3.85 2.44
CA ILE A 156 8.34 -3.24 3.33
C ILE A 156 8.55 -1.72 3.25
N LEU A 157 7.55 -0.99 2.76
CA LEU A 157 7.54 0.46 2.77
C LEU A 157 6.76 0.94 4.00
N TRP A 158 7.44 1.67 4.87
CA TRP A 158 6.93 2.16 6.15
C TRP A 158 6.88 3.69 6.13
N ASN A 159 5.69 4.27 6.32
CA ASN A 159 5.39 5.70 6.53
C ASN A 159 3.84 5.90 6.58
N HIS A 160 3.37 7.13 6.43
CA HIS A 160 2.08 7.49 5.85
C HIS A 160 1.87 6.93 4.44
N GLY A 161 0.60 6.76 4.10
CA GLY A 161 0.14 6.44 2.77
C GLY A 161 -1.16 7.18 2.44
N GLY A 162 -1.27 7.69 1.22
CA GLY A 162 -2.45 8.39 0.71
C GLY A 162 -3.43 7.49 -0.05
N GLY A 163 -3.07 6.23 -0.28
CA GLY A 163 -3.90 5.30 -1.05
C GLY A 163 -4.13 5.79 -2.48
N TRP A 164 -5.36 6.15 -2.85
CA TRP A 164 -5.68 6.76 -4.16
C TRP A 164 -6.14 8.22 -4.06
N ARG A 165 -6.18 8.79 -2.85
CA ARG A 165 -6.71 10.13 -2.59
C ARG A 165 -5.63 11.00 -1.94
N SER A 166 -5.37 12.18 -2.51
CA SER A 166 -4.74 13.27 -1.75
C SER A 166 -5.76 13.79 -0.73
N LEU A 167 -5.39 13.85 0.54
CA LEU A 167 -6.21 14.41 1.63
C LEU A 167 -6.29 15.95 1.58
N ASP A 168 -5.59 16.61 0.65
CA ASP A 168 -5.64 18.07 0.42
C ASP A 168 -7.02 18.57 -0.10
N CYS A 169 -8.03 17.72 -0.09
CA CYS A 169 -9.39 18.08 -0.47
C CYS A 169 -10.17 18.79 0.66
N LEU A 170 -9.61 18.98 1.86
CA LEU A 170 -10.32 19.55 3.01
C LEU A 170 -9.46 20.50 3.86
N GLU A 171 -8.94 21.58 3.28
CA GLU A 171 -8.56 22.75 4.09
C GLU A 171 -9.84 23.54 4.46
N ILE A 172 -10.20 23.49 5.75
CA ILE A 172 -11.17 24.43 6.32
C ILE A 172 -10.37 25.61 6.87
N GLU A 173 -10.28 26.69 6.10
CA GLU A 173 -9.82 27.99 6.59
C GLU A 173 -10.72 28.44 7.77
N PRO A 174 -10.20 28.55 9.02
CA PRO A 174 -11.01 28.73 10.22
C PRO A 174 -11.84 30.03 10.24
N ASP A 175 -11.44 31.05 9.49
CA ASP A 175 -11.94 32.43 9.65
C ASP A 175 -12.69 33.00 8.44
N SER A 176 -12.80 32.27 7.32
CA SER A 176 -13.38 32.86 6.10
C SER A 176 -14.88 32.66 5.94
N GLY A 177 -15.52 31.74 6.69
CA GLY A 177 -16.95 31.43 6.52
C GLY A 177 -17.34 30.95 5.12
N VAL A 178 -16.35 30.75 4.23
CA VAL A 178 -16.49 30.28 2.86
C VAL A 178 -15.97 28.85 2.82
N ARG A 179 -16.83 27.90 2.49
CA ARG A 179 -16.42 26.54 2.13
C ARG A 179 -15.69 26.59 0.79
N SER A 180 -14.40 26.90 0.79
CA SER A 180 -13.57 26.74 -0.40
C SER A 180 -13.22 25.27 -0.56
N MET A 181 -13.94 24.55 -1.42
CA MET A 181 -13.44 23.28 -1.93
C MET A 181 -12.34 23.60 -2.94
N THR A 182 -11.10 23.73 -2.48
CA THR A 182 -9.96 23.69 -3.40
C THR A 182 -9.87 22.24 -3.84
N ARG A 183 -10.40 21.94 -5.04
CA ARG A 183 -10.26 20.61 -5.63
C ARG A 183 -8.77 20.42 -5.90
N SER A 184 -8.07 19.72 -5.01
CA SER A 184 -6.76 19.16 -5.37
C SER A 184 -7.01 18.29 -6.60
N THR A 185 -6.54 18.76 -7.76
CA THR A 185 -6.60 17.99 -9.01
C THR A 185 -5.59 16.85 -9.02
N THR A 186 -4.77 16.76 -7.98
CA THR A 186 -3.66 15.83 -7.83
C THR A 186 -4.17 14.65 -7.02
N MET A 187 -4.93 13.77 -7.67
CA MET A 187 -5.31 12.48 -7.12
C MET A 187 -4.07 11.59 -7.14
N THR A 188 -3.24 11.66 -6.11
CA THR A 188 -1.98 10.93 -6.07
C THR A 188 -2.06 9.70 -5.19
N ARG A 189 -1.57 8.60 -5.75
CA ARG A 189 -1.27 7.41 -4.97
C ARG A 189 0.10 7.60 -4.38
N GLU A 190 0.19 7.98 -3.11
CA GLU A 190 1.46 8.36 -2.49
C GLU A 190 1.79 7.56 -1.24
N ILE A 191 3.09 7.47 -0.96
CA ILE A 191 3.69 6.82 0.19
C ILE A 191 5.02 7.52 0.51
N CYS A 192 5.56 7.31 1.71
CA CYS A 192 6.89 7.77 2.10
C CYS A 192 7.01 9.31 2.02
N SER A 193 6.33 10.03 2.91
CA SER A 193 6.48 11.48 3.05
C SER A 193 7.71 11.88 3.87
N ASP A 194 8.38 12.94 3.43
CA ASP A 194 9.55 13.53 4.06
C ASP A 194 9.30 15.03 4.30
N ASP A 195 9.23 15.44 5.56
CA ASP A 195 8.83 16.78 5.98
C ASP A 195 9.95 17.81 5.72
N THR A 196 11.22 17.43 5.89
CA THR A 196 12.35 18.33 5.66
C THR A 196 12.54 18.65 4.19
N SER A 197 12.37 17.64 3.32
CA SER A 197 12.49 17.75 1.87
C SER A 197 11.19 18.19 1.21
N ASN A 198 10.06 18.12 1.93
CA ASN A 198 8.71 18.37 1.43
C ASN A 198 8.43 17.53 0.17
N SER A 199 8.66 16.23 0.27
CA SER A 199 8.55 15.27 -0.82
C SER A 199 7.70 14.05 -0.41
N VAL A 200 7.16 13.37 -1.41
CA VAL A 200 6.43 12.10 -1.29
C VAL A 200 6.77 11.22 -2.50
N MET A 201 6.66 9.90 -2.35
CA MET A 201 6.76 8.99 -3.49
C MET A 201 5.38 8.68 -4.07
N TYR A 202 5.20 8.92 -5.37
CA TYR A 202 4.02 8.44 -6.07
C TYR A 202 4.19 6.98 -6.52
N MET A 203 3.14 6.17 -6.41
CA MET A 203 3.19 4.73 -6.70
C MET A 203 3.59 4.41 -8.14
N LYS A 204 3.27 5.31 -9.09
CA LYS A 204 3.76 5.21 -10.47
C LYS A 204 5.29 5.30 -10.53
N ASP A 205 5.86 6.28 -9.83
CA ASP A 205 7.31 6.48 -9.79
C ASP A 205 8.00 5.36 -9.00
N VAL A 206 7.37 4.85 -7.93
CA VAL A 206 7.83 3.64 -7.22
C VAL A 206 7.87 2.44 -8.18
N ARG A 207 6.80 2.23 -8.95
CA ARG A 207 6.73 1.17 -9.96
C ARG A 207 7.84 1.30 -11.00
N GLU A 208 7.93 2.44 -11.67
CA GLU A 208 8.91 2.67 -12.73
C GLU A 208 10.34 2.55 -12.21
N SER A 209 10.61 3.09 -11.01
CA SER A 209 11.93 3.06 -10.41
C SER A 209 12.36 1.64 -10.03
N LEU A 210 11.49 0.83 -9.43
CA LEU A 210 11.79 -0.56 -9.11
C LEU A 210 11.94 -1.42 -10.37
N GLU A 211 11.16 -1.18 -11.43
CA GLU A 211 11.32 -1.89 -12.70
C GLU A 211 12.70 -1.68 -13.34
N GLN A 212 13.22 -0.45 -13.28
CA GLN A 212 14.54 -0.11 -13.84
C GLN A 212 15.69 -0.88 -13.18
N THR A 213 15.52 -1.31 -11.93
CA THR A 213 16.53 -2.12 -11.24
C THR A 213 16.60 -3.56 -11.76
N GLY A 214 15.56 -4.02 -12.46
CA GLY A 214 15.38 -5.44 -12.83
C GLY A 214 15.05 -6.35 -11.63
N ILE A 215 14.86 -5.77 -10.44
CA ILE A 215 14.52 -6.48 -9.21
C ILE A 215 13.02 -6.81 -9.20
N ARG A 216 12.69 -7.91 -8.55
CA ARG A 216 11.38 -8.52 -8.35
C ARG A 216 11.40 -9.09 -6.95
N PHE A 217 10.25 -9.02 -6.32
CA PHE A 217 10.09 -9.38 -4.92
C PHE A 217 9.14 -10.57 -4.85
N ASP A 218 9.35 -11.46 -3.89
CA ASP A 218 8.39 -12.51 -3.58
C ASP A 218 7.16 -11.92 -2.88
N LEU A 219 7.33 -10.78 -2.21
CA LEU A 219 6.31 -10.09 -1.44
C LEU A 219 6.60 -8.58 -1.41
N MET A 220 5.56 -7.77 -1.57
CA MET A 220 5.58 -6.33 -1.32
C MET A 220 4.66 -6.03 -0.13
N CYS A 221 5.12 -5.28 0.85
CA CYS A 221 4.33 -4.90 2.02
C CYS A 221 4.28 -3.39 2.17
N PHE A 222 3.12 -2.91 2.60
CA PHE A 222 2.89 -1.51 2.91
C PHE A 222 2.48 -1.40 4.37
N ASP A 223 3.43 -1.00 5.21
CA ASP A 223 3.17 -0.58 6.58
C ASP A 223 2.81 0.91 6.56
N ALA A 224 1.70 1.19 5.87
CA ALA A 224 1.20 2.51 5.59
C ALA A 224 -0.33 2.52 5.40
N CYS A 225 -0.95 3.66 5.67
CA CYS A 225 -2.39 3.86 5.55
C CYS A 225 -2.86 3.74 4.09
N LEU A 226 -4.08 3.21 3.90
CA LEU A 226 -4.83 3.27 2.63
C LEU A 226 -4.16 2.57 1.43
N MET A 227 -3.15 1.72 1.63
CA MET A 227 -2.43 1.07 0.53
C MET A 227 -3.13 -0.19 -0.02
N GLY A 228 -4.18 -0.67 0.65
CA GLY A 228 -5.00 -1.82 0.27
C GLY A 228 -6.02 -1.53 -0.84
N MET A 229 -5.61 -0.79 -1.86
CA MET A 229 -6.45 -0.36 -2.98
C MET A 229 -6.11 -1.16 -4.24
N VAL A 230 -7.11 -1.43 -5.09
CA VAL A 230 -6.91 -2.20 -6.34
C VAL A 230 -5.89 -1.52 -7.25
N GLU A 231 -5.85 -0.20 -7.25
CA GLU A 231 -4.92 0.60 -8.03
C GLU A 231 -3.47 0.42 -7.56
N VAL A 232 -3.24 0.39 -6.25
CA VAL A 232 -1.90 0.15 -5.68
C VAL A 232 -1.46 -1.27 -6.02
N ALA A 233 -2.34 -2.27 -5.86
CA ALA A 233 -2.04 -3.65 -6.23
C ALA A 233 -1.75 -3.79 -7.74
N TYR A 234 -2.45 -3.03 -8.58
CA TYR A 234 -2.23 -2.99 -10.04
C TYR A 234 -0.87 -2.36 -10.38
N GLU A 235 -0.45 -1.29 -9.68
CA GLU A 235 0.90 -0.72 -9.84
C GLU A 235 2.00 -1.71 -9.46
N MET A 236 1.75 -2.69 -8.59
CA MET A 236 2.75 -3.69 -8.19
C MET A 236 2.76 -4.94 -9.09
N LYS A 237 1.83 -5.07 -10.05
CA LYS A 237 1.67 -6.27 -10.87
C LYS A 237 2.96 -6.67 -11.60
N GLY A 238 3.45 -7.88 -11.41
CA GLY A 238 4.69 -8.32 -12.06
C GLY A 238 5.98 -7.73 -11.50
N LEU A 239 5.92 -6.85 -10.49
CA LEU A 239 7.05 -6.57 -9.59
C LEU A 239 7.06 -7.55 -8.40
N ALA A 240 5.89 -7.84 -7.84
CA ALA A 240 5.70 -8.83 -6.79
C ALA A 240 4.39 -9.60 -7.02
N PRO A 241 4.34 -10.93 -6.85
CA PRO A 241 3.11 -11.71 -7.00
C PRO A 241 2.14 -11.49 -5.83
N TYR A 242 2.64 -11.06 -4.67
CA TYR A 242 1.84 -10.82 -3.49
C TYR A 242 2.05 -9.42 -2.92
N VAL A 243 0.97 -8.83 -2.42
CA VAL A 243 0.95 -7.52 -1.79
C VAL A 243 0.23 -7.60 -0.44
N VAL A 244 0.84 -7.13 0.64
CA VAL A 244 0.18 -6.94 1.94
C VAL A 244 -0.07 -5.46 2.17
N ALA A 245 -1.32 -5.09 2.41
CA ALA A 245 -1.70 -3.70 2.65
C ALA A 245 -3.05 -3.56 3.37
N SER A 246 -3.28 -2.38 3.95
CA SER A 246 -4.53 -2.02 4.64
C SER A 246 -5.41 -1.14 3.78
N GLU A 247 -6.71 -1.46 3.64
CA GLU A 247 -7.67 -0.57 2.96
C GLU A 247 -7.99 0.69 3.79
N GLN A 248 -7.72 0.67 5.10
CA GLN A 248 -7.93 1.77 6.02
C GLN A 248 -6.61 2.37 6.53
N THR A 249 -6.72 3.36 7.41
CA THR A 249 -5.61 3.79 8.26
C THR A 249 -5.12 2.61 9.11
N ILE A 250 -3.81 2.53 9.32
CA ILE A 250 -3.22 1.60 10.29
C ILE A 250 -2.90 2.35 11.60
N PRO A 251 -2.88 1.66 12.76
CA PRO A 251 -2.37 2.26 13.99
C PRO A 251 -0.92 2.71 13.81
N GLY A 252 -0.52 3.78 14.51
CA GLY A 252 0.82 4.36 14.33
C GLY A 252 1.97 3.39 14.64
N GLN A 253 1.75 2.38 15.49
CA GLN A 253 2.74 1.32 15.76
C GLN A 253 2.97 0.38 14.58
N GLY A 254 2.16 0.43 13.52
CA GLY A 254 2.40 -0.35 12.31
C GLY A 254 2.31 -1.87 12.49
N TYR A 255 3.23 -2.60 11.89
CA TYR A 255 3.33 -4.05 12.03
C TYR A 255 4.05 -4.42 13.33
N ASP A 256 3.64 -5.54 13.96
CA ASP A 256 4.47 -6.21 14.95
C ASP A 256 5.52 -7.06 14.22
N TYR A 257 6.75 -6.56 14.15
CA TYR A 257 7.83 -7.17 13.37
C TYR A 257 8.32 -8.48 13.96
N THR A 258 8.26 -8.60 15.29
CA THR A 258 8.80 -9.73 16.04
C THR A 258 8.24 -11.10 15.63
N PRO A 259 6.90 -11.34 15.63
CA PRO A 259 6.32 -12.66 15.39
C PRO A 259 6.58 -13.20 13.99
N PHE A 260 6.38 -12.40 12.93
CA PHE A 260 6.55 -12.91 11.57
C PHE A 260 8.03 -13.09 11.21
N LEU A 261 8.94 -12.22 11.70
CA LEU A 261 10.38 -12.42 11.53
C LEU A 261 10.85 -13.67 12.27
N ARG A 262 10.30 -13.94 13.46
CA ARG A 262 10.60 -15.16 14.21
C ARG A 262 10.09 -16.41 13.48
N ALA A 263 8.88 -16.36 12.91
CA ALA A 263 8.35 -17.45 12.08
C ALA A 263 9.23 -17.69 10.85
N LEU A 264 9.67 -16.62 10.18
CA LEU A 264 10.57 -16.68 9.03
C LEU A 264 11.94 -17.24 9.39
N ALA A 265 12.53 -16.82 10.52
CA ALA A 265 13.81 -17.35 11.00
C ALA A 265 13.75 -18.85 11.32
N GLN A 266 12.61 -19.32 11.83
CA GLN A 266 12.37 -20.74 12.13
C GLN A 266 12.07 -21.57 10.88
N ASN A 267 11.42 -20.97 9.88
CA ASN A 267 11.07 -21.62 8.61
C ASN A 267 11.45 -20.75 7.40
N PRO A 268 12.74 -20.59 7.09
CA PRO A 268 13.20 -19.75 5.98
C PRO A 268 12.86 -20.32 4.59
N GLY A 269 12.33 -21.56 4.52
CA GLY A 269 11.84 -22.15 3.29
C GLY A 269 10.46 -21.68 2.84
N MET A 270 9.75 -20.89 3.67
CA MET A 270 8.43 -20.35 3.31
C MET A 270 8.53 -19.44 2.08
N ASP A 271 7.48 -19.44 1.26
CA ASP A 271 7.34 -18.56 0.11
C ASP A 271 6.73 -17.19 0.51
N GLY A 272 6.62 -16.28 -0.47
CA GLY A 272 6.08 -14.94 -0.23
C GLY A 272 4.63 -14.95 0.22
N ARG A 273 3.82 -15.93 -0.20
CA ARG A 273 2.44 -16.06 0.24
C ARG A 273 2.36 -16.42 1.71
N ALA A 274 3.12 -17.42 2.13
CA ALA A 274 3.18 -17.86 3.52
C ALA A 274 3.72 -16.75 4.43
N LEU A 275 4.78 -16.03 4.03
CA LEU A 275 5.27 -14.87 4.78
C LEU A 275 4.21 -13.76 4.88
N GLY A 276 3.52 -13.45 3.78
CA GLY A 276 2.44 -12.47 3.78
C GLY A 276 1.28 -12.84 4.71
N MET A 277 0.93 -14.13 4.79
CA MET A 277 -0.07 -14.63 5.75
C MET A 277 0.42 -14.50 7.20
N GLU A 278 1.69 -14.79 7.49
CA GLU A 278 2.26 -14.60 8.84
C GLU A 278 2.19 -13.13 9.28
N ILE A 279 2.41 -12.18 8.37
CA ILE A 279 2.28 -10.74 8.64
C ILE A 279 0.81 -10.39 8.96
N VAL A 280 -0.14 -10.83 8.14
CA VAL A 280 -1.58 -10.57 8.36
C VAL A 280 -2.05 -11.16 9.69
N ASP A 281 -1.67 -12.40 9.99
CA ASP A 281 -2.03 -13.07 11.23
C ASP A 281 -1.37 -12.44 12.46
N ALA A 282 -0.12 -11.99 12.34
CA ALA A 282 0.57 -11.23 13.39
C ALA A 282 -0.17 -9.93 13.69
N TYR A 283 -0.47 -9.15 12.65
CA TYR A 283 -1.20 -7.89 12.77
C TYR A 283 -2.58 -8.08 13.43
N ALA A 284 -3.34 -9.09 13.00
CA ALA A 284 -4.64 -9.41 13.59
C ALA A 284 -4.54 -9.79 15.07
N ARG A 285 -3.48 -10.49 15.49
CA ARG A 285 -3.24 -10.82 16.91
C ARG A 285 -2.89 -9.59 17.72
N SER A 286 -1.94 -8.77 17.24
CA SER A 286 -1.46 -7.57 17.94
C SER A 286 -2.56 -6.52 18.12
N TYR A 287 -3.53 -6.49 17.20
CA TYR A 287 -4.70 -5.60 17.26
C TYR A 287 -6.02 -6.31 17.55
N SER A 288 -6.01 -7.49 18.19
CA SER A 288 -7.22 -8.29 18.45
C SER A 288 -8.31 -7.58 19.27
N SER A 289 -7.97 -6.53 20.02
CA SER A 289 -8.93 -5.69 20.76
C SER A 289 -9.37 -4.42 20.01
N ALA A 290 -8.73 -4.11 18.88
CA ALA A 290 -9.10 -2.97 18.04
C ALA A 290 -10.34 -3.29 17.20
N LYS A 291 -11.18 -2.30 16.94
CA LYS A 291 -12.44 -2.49 16.20
C LYS A 291 -12.34 -2.16 14.70
N ASP A 292 -11.36 -1.35 14.32
CA ASP A 292 -11.25 -0.75 13.00
C ASP A 292 -9.81 -0.90 12.48
N VAL A 293 -9.38 -2.15 12.32
CA VAL A 293 -8.08 -2.50 11.73
C VAL A 293 -8.28 -3.46 10.58
N THR A 294 -7.56 -3.23 9.49
CA THR A 294 -7.64 -4.04 8.27
C THR A 294 -6.25 -4.35 7.77
N LEU A 295 -6.01 -5.58 7.34
CA LEU A 295 -4.81 -5.92 6.60
C LEU A 295 -5.14 -7.13 5.72
N ALA A 296 -4.77 -7.08 4.45
CA ALA A 296 -5.06 -8.13 3.49
C ALA A 296 -3.83 -8.50 2.68
N LEU A 297 -3.74 -9.79 2.35
CA LEU A 297 -2.80 -10.33 1.36
C LEU A 297 -3.53 -10.46 0.02
N VAL A 298 -3.04 -9.78 -1.01
CA VAL A 298 -3.60 -9.80 -2.38
C VAL A 298 -2.62 -10.48 -3.33
N ASP A 299 -3.12 -11.42 -4.15
CA ASP A 299 -2.39 -11.95 -5.30
C ASP A 299 -2.50 -10.99 -6.47
N SER A 300 -1.41 -10.29 -6.78
CA SER A 300 -1.37 -9.23 -7.80
C SER A 300 -1.50 -9.79 -9.23
N ARG A 301 -1.26 -11.10 -9.44
CA ARG A 301 -1.32 -11.74 -10.76
C ARG A 301 -2.75 -11.72 -11.32
N GLY A 302 -3.76 -11.78 -10.45
CA GLY A 302 -5.17 -11.70 -10.82
C GLY A 302 -5.70 -10.28 -11.01
N VAL A 303 -4.97 -9.25 -10.57
CA VAL A 303 -5.48 -7.87 -10.54
C VAL A 303 -5.66 -7.29 -11.95
N ALA A 304 -4.84 -7.71 -12.91
CA ALA A 304 -5.03 -7.31 -14.32
C ALA A 304 -6.38 -7.80 -14.87
N GLN A 305 -6.71 -9.08 -14.62
CA GLN A 305 -7.98 -9.66 -15.06
C GLN A 305 -9.17 -9.02 -14.35
N LEU A 306 -9.04 -8.68 -13.06
CA LEU A 306 -10.06 -7.94 -12.32
C LEU A 306 -10.35 -6.58 -12.96
N VAL A 307 -9.32 -5.82 -13.31
CA VAL A 307 -9.46 -4.51 -13.98
C VAL A 307 -10.10 -4.67 -15.36
N ASP A 308 -9.73 -5.70 -16.12
CA ASP A 308 -10.34 -5.97 -17.41
C ASP A 308 -11.83 -6.30 -17.29
N ASN A 309 -12.22 -7.10 -16.29
CA ASN A 309 -13.61 -7.43 -16.01
C ASN A 309 -14.40 -6.18 -15.59
N LEU A 310 -13.81 -5.31 -14.76
CA LEU A 310 -14.42 -4.04 -14.37
C LEU A 310 -14.64 -3.13 -15.59
N ASN A 311 -13.64 -3.03 -16.47
CA ASN A 311 -13.74 -2.28 -17.72
C ASN A 311 -14.84 -2.84 -18.63
N GLN A 312 -15.01 -4.16 -18.67
CA GLN A 312 -16.12 -4.78 -19.42
C GLN A 312 -17.47 -4.45 -18.81
N LEU A 313 -17.61 -4.54 -17.48
CA LEU A 313 -18.84 -4.17 -16.78
C LEU A 313 -19.22 -2.72 -17.07
N VAL A 314 -18.28 -1.78 -16.95
CA VAL A 314 -18.50 -0.35 -17.26
C VAL A 314 -18.95 -0.15 -18.71
N ARG A 315 -18.36 -0.87 -19.67
CA ARG A 315 -18.80 -0.82 -21.08
C ARG A 315 -20.21 -1.35 -21.28
N GLN A 316 -20.60 -2.39 -20.54
CA GLN A 316 -21.92 -3.01 -20.63
C GLN A 316 -23.01 -2.18 -19.95
N THR A 317 -22.71 -1.52 -18.84
CA THR A 317 -23.64 -0.62 -18.15
C THR A 317 -23.70 0.77 -18.78
N GLY A 318 -22.61 1.21 -19.42
CA GLY A 318 -22.47 2.51 -20.09
C GLY A 318 -23.12 2.63 -21.48
N SER A 319 -23.86 1.62 -21.96
CA SER A 319 -24.58 1.68 -23.25
C SER A 319 -25.94 2.41 -23.16
N GLY A 320 -26.00 3.52 -22.42
CA GLY A 320 -27.20 4.34 -22.26
C GLY A 320 -27.06 5.81 -22.66
N ARG A 321 -25.86 6.41 -22.59
CA ARG A 321 -25.67 7.83 -22.93
C ARG A 321 -24.29 8.06 -23.53
N GLU A 322 -24.27 8.48 -24.79
CA GLU A 322 -23.06 8.86 -25.54
C GLU A 322 -22.21 9.94 -24.85
N GLY A 323 -22.74 10.66 -23.85
CA GLY A 323 -22.03 11.68 -23.07
C GLY A 323 -21.06 11.18 -22.00
N GLU A 324 -21.07 9.91 -21.59
CA GLU A 324 -20.13 9.39 -20.57
C GLU A 324 -18.82 8.86 -21.16
N ARG A 325 -18.76 8.62 -22.48
CA ARG A 325 -17.54 8.14 -23.15
C ARG A 325 -16.40 9.16 -23.13
N ASP A 326 -16.73 10.46 -23.23
CA ASP A 326 -15.73 11.54 -23.16
C ASP A 326 -15.16 11.74 -21.75
N ILE A 327 -15.88 11.33 -20.70
CA ILE A 327 -15.43 11.43 -19.30
C ILE A 327 -14.31 10.42 -19.02
N LEU A 328 -14.39 9.21 -19.58
CA LEU A 328 -13.39 8.15 -19.38
C LEU A 328 -12.13 8.35 -20.22
N GLU A 329 -12.23 8.89 -21.43
CA GLU A 329 -11.05 9.26 -22.24
C GLU A 329 -10.32 10.48 -21.66
N GLY A 330 -11.02 11.40 -21.01
CA GLY A 330 -10.43 12.55 -20.31
C GLY A 330 -9.72 12.17 -19.00
N LEU A 331 -10.15 11.12 -18.30
CA LEU A 331 -9.52 10.65 -17.05
C LEU A 331 -8.26 9.80 -17.28
N THR A 332 -8.07 9.27 -18.49
CA THR A 332 -6.93 8.42 -18.86
C THR A 332 -5.83 9.16 -19.61
N ARG A 333 -6.09 10.39 -20.08
CA ARG A 333 -5.11 11.27 -20.71
C ARG A 333 -4.76 12.42 -19.78
N ASP A 334 -3.89 12.13 -18.83
CA ASP A 334 -3.23 13.14 -18.02
C ASP A 334 -2.08 13.78 -18.83
N ASP A 335 -2.41 14.77 -19.66
CA ASP A 335 -1.42 15.63 -20.34
C ASP A 335 -1.40 17.07 -19.80
N GLY A 336 -2.14 17.37 -18.72
CA GLY A 336 -2.06 18.62 -17.97
C GLY A 336 -2.32 19.92 -18.75
N GLN A 337 -2.75 19.87 -20.02
CA GLN A 337 -2.77 21.05 -20.90
C GLN A 337 -4.12 21.40 -21.52
N ARG A 338 -5.24 20.76 -21.13
CA ARG A 338 -6.57 21.16 -21.65
C ARG A 338 -7.59 21.43 -20.54
N PRO A 339 -8.34 22.54 -20.62
CA PRO A 339 -9.45 22.78 -19.70
C PRO A 339 -10.54 21.73 -19.90
N LEU A 340 -11.21 21.37 -18.80
CA LEU A 340 -12.33 20.42 -18.77
C LEU A 340 -13.39 20.78 -19.82
N ALA A 341 -13.92 19.76 -20.48
CA ALA A 341 -14.95 19.92 -21.50
C ALA A 341 -16.15 20.73 -20.96
N PRO A 342 -16.77 21.62 -21.76
CA PRO A 342 -17.87 22.51 -21.34
C PRO A 342 -19.04 21.78 -20.68
N GLU A 343 -19.26 20.52 -21.04
CA GLU A 343 -20.29 19.63 -20.50
C GLU A 343 -20.06 19.34 -19.00
N ILE A 344 -18.80 19.21 -18.58
CA ILE A 344 -18.42 19.02 -17.17
C ILE A 344 -18.68 20.31 -16.38
N GLN A 345 -18.37 21.48 -16.96
CA GLN A 345 -18.64 22.77 -16.32
C GLN A 345 -20.14 23.02 -16.11
N ASN A 346 -20.98 22.56 -17.03
CA ASN A 346 -22.44 22.67 -16.92
C ASN A 346 -23.02 21.69 -15.90
N ALA A 347 -22.51 20.44 -15.84
CA ALA A 347 -22.93 19.47 -14.82
C ALA A 347 -22.63 19.95 -13.39
N PHE A 348 -21.49 20.61 -13.18
CA PHE A 348 -21.15 21.24 -11.89
C PHE A 348 -22.08 22.41 -11.54
N ARG A 349 -22.46 23.22 -12.54
CA ARG A 349 -23.38 24.34 -12.35
C ARG A 349 -24.79 23.88 -11.97
N GLU A 350 -25.29 22.84 -12.65
CA GLU A 350 -26.58 22.24 -12.33
C GLU A 350 -26.60 21.58 -10.93
N ALA A 351 -25.49 20.99 -10.51
CA ALA A 351 -25.36 20.42 -9.16
C ALA A 351 -25.37 21.50 -8.07
N GLN A 352 -24.74 22.67 -8.31
CA GLN A 352 -24.82 23.82 -7.41
C GLN A 352 -26.22 24.42 -7.34
N GLU A 353 -26.93 24.50 -8.46
CA GLU A 353 -28.30 25.02 -8.50
C GLU A 353 -29.30 24.10 -7.79
N ARG A 354 -29.08 22.79 -7.82
CA ARG A 354 -29.92 21.80 -7.11
C ARG A 354 -29.62 21.70 -5.61
N GLY A 355 -28.45 22.16 -5.15
CA GLY A 355 -28.06 22.17 -3.74
C GLY A 355 -28.57 23.35 -2.91
N CYS A 356 -29.17 24.37 -3.53
CA CYS A 356 -29.60 25.60 -2.86
C CYS A 356 -31.11 25.69 -2.51
N SER A 357 -31.90 24.62 -2.67
CA SER A 357 -33.37 24.69 -2.56
C SER A 357 -34.02 23.98 -1.36
N SER A 358 -33.29 23.72 -0.26
CA SER A 358 -33.89 23.11 0.94
C SER A 358 -33.60 23.84 2.26
N HIS A 359 -33.82 25.15 2.32
CA HIS A 359 -34.09 25.86 3.58
C HIS A 359 -35.30 26.78 3.41
N GLY A 360 -36.49 26.20 3.54
CA GLY A 360 -37.76 26.91 3.61
C GLY A 360 -38.47 26.60 4.93
N ASN A 361 -38.53 27.61 5.80
CA ASN A 361 -39.44 27.83 6.92
C ASN A 361 -40.47 26.73 7.25
N HIS A 362 -40.47 26.28 8.51
CA HIS A 362 -41.72 26.11 9.28
C HIS A 362 -41.48 26.38 10.77
N GLY A 363 -42.14 27.45 11.24
CA GLY A 363 -43.01 27.52 12.43
C GLY A 363 -42.45 27.08 13.78
#